data_AF-A0A7X0E2U5-F1
#
_entry.id   AF-A0A7X0E2U5-F1
#
_cell.length_a   1.000
_cell.length_b   1.000
_cell.length_c   1.000
_cell.angle_alpha   90.00
_cell.angle_beta   90.00
_cell.angle_gamma   90.00
#
_symmetry.space_group_name_H-M   'P 1'
#
loop_
_entity.id
_entity.type
_entity.pdbx_description
1 polymer ?
#
loop_
_entity_poly.entity_id
_entity_poly.type
_entity_poly.pdbx_seq_one_letter_code
_entity_poly.pdbx_strand_id
1 'polypeptide(L)'
;MKKYIIIIFTLVVISNLPFFNFFLQESYTYTNEDNTFSYIEEPGKGTSFWGCQRQFGRFLCLHPEKEIGDNLIYRTFTIKPWRFWLWREMIFHNERFMLPYKEPTIRK
;
A
#
# COMPACT_ATOMS: atom_id res chain seq x y z
N MET A 1 -28.73 12.77 -19.96
CA MET A 1 -27.41 12.13 -20.22
C MET A 1 -26.23 13.02 -19.83
N LYS A 2 -26.01 14.20 -20.44
CA LYS A 2 -24.89 15.10 -20.09
C LYS A 2 -24.79 15.44 -18.59
N LYS A 3 -25.93 15.73 -17.93
CA LYS A 3 -25.97 16.04 -16.48
C LYS A 3 -25.46 14.88 -15.61
N TYR A 4 -25.81 13.64 -15.94
CA TYR A 4 -25.35 12.46 -15.19
C TYR A 4 -23.86 12.20 -15.38
N ILE A 5 -23.33 12.41 -16.59
CA ILE A 5 -21.90 12.29 -16.85
C ILE A 5 -21.12 13.32 -16.02
N ILE A 6 -21.59 14.56 -15.96
CA ILE A 6 -20.99 15.61 -15.15
C ILE A 6 -21.02 15.22 -13.67
N ILE A 7 -22.18 14.76 -13.16
CA ILE A 7 -22.30 14.32 -11.76
C ILE A 7 -21.34 13.17 -11.45
N ILE A 8 -21.28 12.13 -12.29
CA ILE A 8 -20.38 10.99 -12.10
C ILE A 8 -18.92 11.45 -12.11
N PHE A 9 -18.54 12.29 -13.07
CA PHE A 9 -17.19 12.84 -13.16
C PHE A 9 -16.82 13.66 -11.92
N THR A 10 -17.71 14.54 -11.46
CA THR A 10 -17.52 15.32 -10.25
C THR A 10 -17.35 14.42 -9.02
N LEU A 11 -18.16 13.36 -8.89
CA LEU A 11 -18.02 12.39 -7.79
C LEU A 11 -16.67 11.68 -7.81
N VAL A 12 -16.17 11.27 -8.99
CA VAL A 12 -14.84 10.65 -9.14
C VAL A 12 -13.72 11.63 -8.75
N VAL A 13 -13.82 12.90 -9.14
CA VAL A 13 -12.82 13.91 -8.74
C VAL A 13 -12.85 14.14 -7.23
N ILE A 14 -14.04 14.30 -6.65
CA ILE A 14 -14.22 14.51 -5.20
C ILE A 14 -13.69 13.32 -4.40
N SER A 15 -13.94 12.08 -4.85
CA SER A 15 -13.46 10.88 -4.14
C SER A 15 -11.94 10.76 -4.09
N ASN A 16 -11.21 11.49 -4.95
CA ASN A 16 -9.74 11.52 -4.96
C ASN A 16 -9.15 12.67 -4.12
N LEU A 17 -9.98 13.53 -3.50
CA LEU A 17 -9.50 14.57 -2.61
C LEU A 17 -8.87 13.95 -1.34
N PRO A 18 -7.84 14.59 -0.76
CA PRO A 18 -7.13 14.06 0.41
C PRO A 18 -8.04 13.67 1.59
N PHE A 19 -9.11 14.45 1.82
CA PHE A 19 -10.08 14.18 2.88
C PHE A 19 -10.77 12.82 2.72
N PHE A 20 -11.18 12.46 1.51
CA PHE A 20 -11.84 11.18 1.26
C PHE A 20 -10.85 10.02 1.23
N ASN A 21 -9.60 10.24 0.80
CA ASN A 21 -8.57 9.20 0.85
C ASN A 21 -8.32 8.72 2.28
N PHE A 22 -8.44 9.59 3.28
CA PHE A 22 -8.33 9.18 4.69
C PHE A 22 -9.34 8.07 5.06
N PHE A 23 -10.56 8.12 4.53
CA PHE A 23 -11.63 7.15 4.85
C PHE A 23 -11.73 6.00 3.84
N LEU A 24 -11.35 6.25 2.58
CA LEU A 24 -11.53 5.30 1.48
C LEU A 24 -10.26 4.48 1.19
N GLN A 25 -9.08 4.94 1.62
CA GLN A 25 -7.86 4.18 1.46
C GLN A 25 -7.91 2.93 2.34
N GLU A 26 -7.38 1.83 1.82
CA GLU A 26 -7.34 0.58 2.57
C GLU A 26 -6.00 0.48 3.31
N SER A 27 -5.97 -0.34 4.34
CA SER A 27 -4.70 -0.69 4.98
C SER A 27 -3.92 -1.65 4.07
N TYR A 28 -2.62 -1.39 3.91
CA TYR A 28 -1.71 -2.24 3.14
C TYR A 28 -0.77 -2.98 4.08
N THR A 29 -0.46 -4.22 3.72
CA THR A 29 0.35 -5.12 4.53
C THR A 29 1.58 -5.58 3.78
N TYR A 30 2.70 -5.64 4.50
CA TYR A 30 4.02 -5.91 3.95
C TYR A 30 4.77 -6.92 4.81
N THR A 31 5.64 -7.70 4.17
CA THR A 31 6.51 -8.67 4.84
C THR A 31 7.78 -8.91 4.03
N ASN A 32 8.76 -9.60 4.60
CA ASN A 32 9.94 -10.10 3.89
C ASN A 32 9.76 -11.59 3.49
N GLU A 33 10.76 -12.21 2.87
CA GLU A 33 10.66 -13.56 2.30
C GLU A 33 10.39 -14.64 3.35
N ASP A 34 10.91 -14.52 4.56
CA ASP A 34 10.70 -15.52 5.62
C ASP A 34 9.62 -15.15 6.66
N ASN A 35 9.01 -13.97 6.53
CA ASN A 35 8.02 -13.39 7.46
C ASN A 35 8.55 -12.92 8.82
N THR A 36 9.86 -12.73 8.99
CA THR A 36 10.43 -12.14 10.22
C THR A 36 10.21 -10.63 10.33
N PHE A 37 10.00 -9.94 9.20
CA PHE A 37 9.54 -8.56 9.14
C PHE A 37 8.06 -8.48 8.77
N SER A 38 7.31 -7.62 9.46
CA SER A 38 5.91 -7.32 9.13
C SER A 38 5.59 -5.85 9.37
N TYR A 39 4.85 -5.24 8.44
CA TYR A 39 4.41 -3.84 8.56
C TYR A 39 2.99 -3.67 8.06
N ILE A 40 2.24 -2.77 8.70
CA ILE A 40 0.89 -2.37 8.30
C ILE A 40 0.89 -0.86 8.07
N GLU A 41 0.63 -0.47 6.82
CA GLU A 41 0.30 0.91 6.44
C GLU A 41 -1.19 1.10 6.65
N GLU A 42 -1.56 2.07 7.48
CA GLU A 42 -2.93 2.42 7.79
C GLU A 42 -3.14 3.92 7.48
N PRO A 43 -4.07 4.25 6.58
CA PRO A 43 -4.36 5.64 6.26
C PRO A 43 -4.80 6.38 7.51
N GLY A 44 -4.22 7.56 7.71
CA GLY A 44 -4.60 8.44 8.81
C GLY A 44 -4.03 8.11 10.19
N LYS A 45 -3.30 7.00 10.34
CA LYS A 45 -2.71 6.58 11.62
C LYS A 45 -1.20 6.76 11.71
N GLY A 46 -0.63 7.55 10.79
CA GLY A 46 0.81 7.86 10.77
C GLY A 46 1.71 6.72 10.29
N THR A 47 1.15 5.59 9.84
CA THR A 47 1.89 4.53 9.16
C THR A 47 1.76 4.72 7.64
N SER A 48 2.89 4.67 6.94
CA SER A 48 2.99 4.95 5.50
C SER A 48 3.97 4.01 4.84
N PHE A 49 3.88 3.87 3.51
CA PHE A 49 4.85 3.08 2.77
C PHE A 49 6.30 3.55 2.98
N TRP A 50 6.53 4.86 3.04
CA TRP A 50 7.84 5.41 3.39
C TRP A 50 8.29 5.01 4.81
N GLY A 51 7.35 4.99 5.76
CA GLY A 51 7.59 4.46 7.10
C GLY A 51 7.97 2.98 7.10
N CYS A 52 7.33 2.18 6.24
CA CYS A 52 7.69 0.77 6.01
C CYS A 52 9.14 0.65 5.53
N GLN A 53 9.53 1.38 4.48
CA GLN A 53 10.89 1.35 3.94
C GLN A 53 11.93 1.73 5.00
N ARG A 54 11.66 2.78 5.79
CA ARG A 54 12.55 3.20 6.87
C ARG A 54 12.68 2.15 7.98
N GLN A 55 11.57 1.52 8.39
CA GLN A 55 11.61 0.47 9.40
C GLN A 55 12.30 -0.79 8.87
N PHE A 56 12.10 -1.12 7.60
CA PHE A 56 12.76 -2.25 6.97
C PHE A 56 14.27 -2.03 6.84
N GLY A 57 14.72 -0.84 6.44
CA GLY A 57 16.14 -0.50 6.45
C GLY A 57 16.76 -0.63 7.85
N ARG A 58 16.04 -0.18 8.90
CA ARG A 58 16.47 -0.40 10.29
C ARG A 58 16.51 -1.88 10.66
N PHE A 59 15.53 -2.66 10.22
CA PHE A 59 15.49 -4.11 10.44
C PHE A 59 16.72 -4.80 9.82
N LEU A 60 17.08 -4.47 8.58
CA LEU A 60 18.30 -5.01 7.94
C LEU A 60 19.57 -4.62 8.68
N CYS A 61 19.68 -3.40 9.21
CA CYS A 61 20.83 -3.01 10.03
C CYS A 61 20.93 -3.80 11.35
N LEU A 62 19.81 -4.24 11.91
CA LEU A 62 19.78 -5.05 13.15
C LEU A 62 19.93 -6.55 12.87
N HIS A 63 19.69 -6.97 11.63
CA HIS A 63 19.73 -8.34 11.16
C HIS A 63 20.60 -8.48 9.91
N PRO A 64 21.93 -8.29 10.00
CA PRO A 64 22.82 -8.33 8.83
C PRO A 64 22.76 -9.66 8.06
N GLU A 65 22.39 -10.76 8.73
CA GLU A 65 22.16 -12.06 8.11
C GLU A 65 21.05 -12.05 7.04
N LYS A 66 20.12 -11.10 7.11
CA LYS A 66 19.01 -10.92 6.16
C LYS A 66 19.43 -10.18 4.90
N GLU A 67 20.54 -9.45 4.95
CA GLU A 67 21.03 -8.69 3.80
C GLU A 67 21.41 -9.63 2.63
N ILE A 68 21.80 -10.86 2.96
CA ILE A 68 22.13 -11.92 2.01
C ILE A 68 20.88 -12.80 1.79
N GLY A 69 19.95 -12.32 0.98
CA GLY A 69 18.86 -13.14 0.44
C GLY A 69 17.45 -12.87 1.00
N ASP A 70 17.28 -11.98 1.99
CA ASP A 70 15.96 -11.63 2.55
C ASP A 70 15.83 -10.10 2.76
N ASN A 71 16.33 -9.35 1.77
CA ASN A 71 16.44 -7.89 1.78
C ASN A 71 15.38 -7.19 0.91
N LEU A 72 14.31 -7.92 0.57
CA LEU A 72 13.20 -7.42 -0.25
C LEU A 72 11.91 -7.30 0.56
N ILE A 73 11.15 -6.25 0.27
CA ILE A 73 9.80 -6.07 0.79
C ILE A 73 8.81 -6.70 -0.20
N TYR A 74 7.96 -7.57 0.30
CA TYR A 74 6.82 -8.14 -0.40
C TYR A 74 5.54 -7.46 0.06
N ARG A 75 4.63 -7.22 -0.88
CA ARG A 75 3.24 -6.91 -0.54
C ARG A 75 2.49 -8.20 -0.26
N THR A 76 1.67 -8.19 0.78
CA THR A 76 0.75 -9.31 1.08
C THR A 76 -0.71 -8.99 0.77
N PHE A 77 -0.98 -7.73 0.38
CA PHE A 77 -2.27 -7.31 -0.14
C PHE A 77 -2.41 -7.57 -1.66
N THR A 78 -3.63 -7.83 -2.09
CA THR A 78 -4.00 -7.96 -3.50
C THR A 78 -4.33 -6.61 -4.11
N ILE A 79 -3.86 -6.33 -5.32
CA ILE A 79 -4.31 -5.16 -6.09
C ILE A 79 -5.74 -5.42 -6.54
N LYS A 80 -6.65 -4.49 -6.25
CA LYS A 80 -8.08 -4.58 -6.56
C LYS A 80 -8.40 -3.81 -7.85
N PRO A 81 -8.57 -4.46 -9.02
CA PRO A 81 -8.72 -3.75 -10.30
C PRO A 81 -9.95 -2.85 -10.36
N TRP A 82 -10.99 -3.17 -9.60
CA TRP A 82 -12.19 -2.35 -9.54
C TRP A 82 -11.92 -0.97 -8.94
N ARG A 83 -10.90 -0.78 -8.09
CA ARG A 83 -10.58 0.54 -7.49
C ARG A 83 -9.88 1.52 -8.46
N PHE A 84 -10.04 1.35 -9.77
CA PHE A 84 -9.45 2.22 -10.80
C PHE A 84 -9.83 3.70 -10.65
N TRP A 85 -10.96 4.00 -9.98
CA TRP A 85 -11.37 5.36 -9.71
C TRP A 85 -10.47 6.09 -8.70
N LEU A 86 -9.62 5.38 -7.92
CA LEU A 86 -8.61 5.95 -7.02
C LEU A 86 -7.26 6.12 -7.73
N TRP A 87 -7.30 6.67 -8.94
CA TRP A 87 -6.14 6.82 -9.82
C TRP A 87 -5.00 7.60 -9.15
N ARG A 88 -5.31 8.57 -8.29
CA ARG A 88 -4.30 9.37 -7.57
C ARG A 88 -3.34 8.47 -6.79
N GLU A 89 -3.88 7.46 -6.11
CA GLU A 89 -3.07 6.52 -5.33
C GLU A 89 -2.17 5.66 -6.23
N MET A 90 -2.65 5.26 -7.40
CA MET A 90 -1.85 4.49 -8.36
C MET A 90 -0.72 5.33 -8.98
N ILE A 91 -0.99 6.60 -9.30
CA ILE A 91 0.00 7.48 -9.95
C ILE A 91 1.06 7.95 -8.97
N PHE A 92 0.68 8.46 -7.80
CA PHE A 92 1.62 9.12 -6.89
C PHE A 92 2.27 8.16 -5.89
N HIS A 93 1.74 6.95 -5.71
CA HIS A 93 2.28 5.95 -4.78
C HIS A 93 2.44 4.59 -5.47
N ASN A 94 2.94 4.59 -6.71
CA ASN A 94 3.09 3.38 -7.53
C ASN A 94 4.04 2.35 -6.89
N GLU A 95 5.08 2.80 -6.18
CA GLU A 95 6.15 1.94 -5.65
C GLU A 95 5.64 0.71 -4.89
N ARG A 96 4.66 0.89 -4.00
CA ARG A 96 4.07 -0.22 -3.22
C ARG A 96 3.33 -1.25 -4.08
N PHE A 97 2.79 -0.83 -5.22
CA PHE A 97 2.06 -1.71 -6.15
C PHE A 97 3.00 -2.48 -7.08
N MET A 98 4.24 -2.01 -7.24
CA MET A 98 5.29 -2.69 -8.01
C MET A 98 6.03 -3.76 -7.20
N LEU A 99 5.81 -3.83 -5.88
CA LEU A 99 6.41 -4.86 -5.03
C LEU A 99 5.97 -6.27 -5.44
N PRO A 100 6.86 -7.28 -5.30
CA PRO A 100 6.50 -8.67 -5.50
C PRO A 100 5.39 -9.07 -4.51
N TYR A 101 4.45 -9.87 -5.02
CA TYR A 101 3.37 -10.39 -4.19
C TYR A 101 3.83 -11.66 -3.46
N LYS A 102 3.47 -11.74 -2.17
CA LYS A 102 3.60 -12.95 -1.37
C LYS A 102 2.26 -13.24 -0.69
N GLU A 103 1.83 -14.49 -0.72
CA GLU A 103 0.59 -14.87 -0.04
C GLU A 103 0.69 -14.60 1.47
N PRO A 104 -0.32 -13.94 2.07
CA PRO A 104 -0.32 -13.71 3.51
C PRO A 104 -0.38 -15.04 4.24
N THR A 105 0.59 -15.29 5.13
CA THR A 105 0.53 -16.42 6.04
C THR A 105 -0.65 -16.21 6.98
N ILE A 106 -1.74 -16.97 6.81
CA ILE A 106 -2.93 -16.90 7.66
C ILE A 106 -2.50 -17.20 9.10
N ARG A 107 -2.31 -16.18 9.95
CA ARG A 107 -2.31 -16.40 11.39
C ARG A 107 -3.76 -16.61 11.82
N LYS A 108 -4.14 -17.90 11.92
CA LYS A 108 -5.37 -18.32 12.61
C LYS A 108 -5.32 -17.91 14.08
#